data_AF-F7ZKQ4-F1
#
_entry.id   AF-F7ZKQ4-F1
#
_cell.length_a   1.000
_cell.length_b   1.000
_cell.length_c   1.000
_cell.angle_alpha   90.00
_cell.angle_beta   90.00
_cell.angle_gamma   90.00
#
_symmetry.space_group_name_H-M   'P 1'
#
loop_
_entity.id
_entity.type
_entity.pdbx_description
1 polymer ?
#
loop_
_entity_poly.entity_id
_entity_poly.type
_entity_poly.pdbx_seq_one_letter_code
_entity_poly.pdbx_strand_id
1 'polypeptide(L)'
;MIRSLYTKVFFTAVGLFLIGVGAPSPAVAQSGGWVSCGDAGGWCVINTTDPVRLRYGSGEDWTITTAGVGRDGGLIPCNNSLGNVKPGAKTCEYQILTGMDQYVAENTYKCGTEGTNCFVNGDKDRPYYMKYGTDDAWIMVPVAPNAQGNVACSIHTFGYDPVPNVHKHCEAGIEYSDITGWEICSGGERPCTTDKSVVQLVRYGQGNDGSNHTYREVAANKVNCGLDTFVVDPMNNVVKSCYVATVPDDSLEIISVKGQWKQIIGHNDKMAFKTAIGVTGSRADTKTSEWNLSVTTAIEAEANALFAKQTTSLSFTASGGESRSLTEALEQSTLQELSVSCTARNGEVNVGLFQWTYEVEENCAVSGTCASSSSIQTRDTWCVFHPDISLIKFRPVCRPGCCANRNCTTCMTEPEACTVMINPQFAD
;
A
#
# COMPACT_ATOMS: atom_id res chain seq x y z
N MET A 1 9.15 86.27 15.90
CA MET A 1 9.81 86.23 14.58
C MET A 1 10.00 84.79 14.17
N ILE A 2 9.09 84.28 13.35
CA ILE A 2 9.10 82.91 12.82
C ILE A 2 9.87 82.97 11.50
N ARG A 3 10.96 82.19 11.37
CA ARG A 3 11.63 81.94 10.08
C ARG A 3 11.49 80.47 9.74
N SER A 4 10.62 80.23 8.75
CA SER A 4 10.37 78.97 8.07
C SER A 4 11.52 78.66 7.11
N LEU A 5 12.13 77.49 7.25
CA LEU A 5 13.09 76.90 6.29
C LEU A 5 12.38 75.75 5.59
N TYR A 6 12.05 75.95 4.32
CA TYR A 6 11.50 74.94 3.42
C TYR A 6 12.65 74.09 2.86
N THR A 7 12.72 72.82 3.27
CA THR A 7 13.60 71.80 2.65
C THR A 7 12.81 71.07 1.58
N LYS A 8 13.23 71.20 0.32
CA LYS A 8 12.69 70.44 -0.82
C LYS A 8 13.24 69.01 -0.78
N VAL A 9 12.36 68.03 -0.54
CA VAL A 9 12.67 66.60 -0.71
C VAL A 9 12.27 66.20 -2.13
N PHE A 10 13.26 65.80 -2.93
CA PHE A 10 13.04 65.15 -4.23
C PHE A 10 12.66 63.68 -3.99
N PHE A 11 11.43 63.30 -4.33
CA PHE A 11 11.02 61.90 -4.41
C PHE A 11 11.40 61.35 -5.79
N THR A 12 12.43 60.51 -5.83
CA THR A 12 12.73 59.67 -6.99
C THR A 12 11.85 58.42 -6.91
N ALA A 13 10.87 58.32 -7.81
CA ALA A 13 10.01 57.15 -7.92
C ALA A 13 10.82 55.96 -8.46
N VAL A 14 11.19 55.04 -7.57
CA VAL A 14 11.71 53.72 -7.94
C VAL A 14 10.50 52.85 -8.25
N GLY A 15 10.28 52.57 -9.54
CA GLY A 15 9.26 51.63 -10.00
C GLY A 15 9.60 50.22 -9.54
N LEU A 16 8.92 49.75 -8.49
CA LEU A 16 8.99 48.37 -8.01
C LEU A 16 8.18 47.49 -8.99
N PHE A 17 8.87 46.80 -9.89
CA PHE A 17 8.26 45.79 -10.76
C PHE A 17 7.96 44.55 -9.91
N LEU A 18 6.73 44.44 -9.40
CA LEU A 18 6.22 43.22 -8.77
C LEU A 18 6.05 42.15 -9.85
N ILE A 19 7.06 41.29 -10.01
CA ILE A 19 6.90 40.04 -10.76
C ILE A 19 6.02 39.16 -9.89
N GLY A 20 4.72 39.13 -10.19
CA GLY A 20 3.77 38.23 -9.56
C GLY A 20 4.14 36.79 -9.91
N VAL A 21 4.88 36.13 -9.02
CA VAL A 21 5.05 34.68 -9.06
C VAL A 21 3.67 34.11 -8.80
N GLY A 22 2.98 33.67 -9.86
CA GLY A 22 1.67 33.04 -9.74
C GLY A 22 1.80 31.84 -8.81
N ALA A 23 1.06 31.85 -7.70
CA ALA A 23 1.00 30.71 -6.81
C ALA A 23 0.58 29.48 -7.64
N PRO A 24 1.32 28.36 -7.59
CA PRO A 24 0.93 27.16 -8.30
C PRO A 24 -0.49 26.77 -7.87
N SER A 25 -1.36 26.52 -8.84
CA SER A 25 -2.70 25.99 -8.55
C SER A 25 -2.56 24.65 -7.84
N PRO A 26 -3.34 24.38 -6.79
CA PRO A 26 -3.24 23.12 -6.06
C PRO A 26 -3.57 21.97 -7.02
N ALA A 27 -2.59 21.10 -7.27
CA ALA A 27 -2.85 19.86 -7.97
C ALA A 27 -3.77 19.00 -7.10
N VAL A 28 -4.91 18.57 -7.64
CA VAL A 28 -5.77 17.59 -6.99
C VAL A 28 -5.09 16.24 -7.10
N ALA A 29 -4.80 15.61 -5.97
CA ALA A 29 -4.21 14.28 -5.92
C ALA A 29 -5.15 13.26 -6.57
N GLN A 30 -4.67 12.54 -7.57
CA GLN A 30 -5.32 11.31 -8.01
C GLN A 30 -4.84 10.16 -7.12
N SER A 31 -5.73 9.25 -6.74
CA SER A 31 -5.38 8.05 -5.98
C SER A 31 -4.25 7.30 -6.69
N GLY A 32 -3.14 7.06 -6.00
CA GLY A 32 -1.98 6.32 -6.51
C GLY A 32 -0.82 7.16 -7.06
N GLY A 33 -0.97 8.45 -7.32
CA GLY A 33 0.13 9.33 -7.76
C GLY A 33 0.83 10.08 -6.62
N TRP A 34 2.15 10.29 -6.74
CA TRP A 34 2.88 11.22 -5.86
C TRP A 34 2.60 12.67 -6.25
N VAL A 35 2.25 13.49 -5.27
CA VAL A 35 1.92 14.91 -5.43
C VAL A 35 2.98 15.76 -4.76
N SER A 36 3.66 16.60 -5.54
CA SER A 36 4.60 17.58 -4.99
C SER A 36 3.88 18.60 -4.10
N CYS A 37 4.40 18.81 -2.90
CA CYS A 37 3.74 19.65 -1.88
C CYS A 37 4.65 20.71 -1.25
N GLY A 38 5.97 20.64 -1.42
CA GLY A 38 6.88 21.63 -0.86
C GLY A 38 8.34 21.44 -1.27
N ASP A 39 9.09 22.53 -1.26
CA ASP A 39 10.55 22.53 -1.51
C ASP A 39 11.34 22.33 -0.21
N ALA A 40 12.61 21.91 -0.33
CA ALA A 40 13.51 21.78 0.81
C ALA A 40 13.61 23.07 1.65
N GLY A 41 13.45 22.93 2.97
CA GLY A 41 13.40 24.02 3.94
C GLY A 41 12.04 24.69 4.09
N GLY A 42 11.07 24.39 3.21
CA GLY A 42 9.71 24.87 3.27
C GLY A 42 8.77 23.95 4.04
N TRP A 43 7.47 24.07 3.74
CA TRP A 43 6.40 23.25 4.28
C TRP A 43 5.72 22.48 3.15
N CYS A 44 5.50 21.19 3.34
CA CYS A 44 4.61 20.37 2.53
C CYS A 44 3.17 20.69 2.92
N VAL A 45 2.40 21.27 1.99
CA VAL A 45 0.97 21.53 2.19
C VAL A 45 0.17 20.33 1.70
N ILE A 46 -0.55 19.67 2.62
CA ILE A 46 -1.32 18.47 2.34
C ILE A 46 -2.80 18.79 2.48
N ASN A 47 -3.52 18.78 1.35
CA ASN A 47 -4.93 19.18 1.25
C ASN A 47 -5.86 17.94 1.24
N THR A 48 -5.68 17.04 2.19
CA THR A 48 -6.58 15.90 2.43
C THR A 48 -6.76 15.72 3.94
N THR A 49 -7.82 15.01 4.32
CA THR A 49 -8.04 14.53 5.69
C THR A 49 -7.59 13.10 5.89
N ASP A 50 -7.35 12.39 4.79
CA ASP A 50 -6.90 11.00 4.82
C ASP A 50 -5.42 10.93 5.21
N PRO A 51 -4.97 9.84 5.85
CA PRO A 51 -3.55 9.59 6.05
C PRO A 51 -2.79 9.63 4.71
N VAL A 52 -1.54 10.05 4.76
CA VAL A 52 -0.67 10.12 3.58
C VAL A 52 0.67 9.43 3.81
N ARG A 53 1.23 8.89 2.74
CA ARG A 53 2.65 8.56 2.66
C ARG A 53 3.38 9.81 2.22
N LEU A 54 4.35 10.27 3.00
CA LEU A 54 5.19 11.42 2.70
C LEU A 54 6.58 10.93 2.34
N ARG A 55 7.15 11.48 1.26
CA ARG A 55 8.54 11.25 0.90
C ARG A 55 9.32 12.55 0.81
N TYR A 56 10.58 12.52 1.27
CA TYR A 56 11.50 13.65 1.20
C TYR A 56 12.82 13.22 0.57
N GLY A 57 13.20 13.88 -0.52
CA GLY A 57 14.31 13.43 -1.36
C GLY A 57 14.39 14.12 -2.71
N SER A 58 15.12 13.54 -3.65
CA SER A 58 15.16 14.00 -5.04
C SER A 58 15.53 12.89 -6.03
N GLY A 59 14.88 12.92 -7.20
CA GLY A 59 15.09 11.92 -8.24
C GLY A 59 14.56 10.55 -7.81
N GLU A 60 15.46 9.61 -7.60
CA GLU A 60 15.15 8.23 -7.18
C GLU A 60 15.57 7.96 -5.72
N ASP A 61 15.99 8.97 -4.97
CA ASP A 61 16.51 8.80 -3.61
C ASP A 61 15.59 9.52 -2.61
N TRP A 62 14.78 8.75 -1.88
CA TRP A 62 13.72 9.22 -1.00
C TRP A 62 13.78 8.57 0.39
N THR A 63 13.55 9.37 1.43
CA THR A 63 13.12 8.84 2.75
C THR A 63 11.61 8.87 2.82
N ILE A 64 10.99 7.84 3.39
CA ILE A 64 9.54 7.68 3.45
C ILE A 64 9.07 7.66 4.91
N THR A 65 7.91 8.26 5.15
CA THR A 65 7.21 8.22 6.43
C THR A 65 5.70 8.30 6.19
N THR A 66 4.90 7.94 7.19
CA THR A 66 3.44 8.00 7.13
C THR A 66 2.92 9.03 8.11
N ALA A 67 1.96 9.86 7.68
CA ALA A 67 1.42 10.94 8.50
C ALA A 67 -0.10 11.07 8.39
N GLY A 68 -0.74 11.40 9.50
CA GLY A 68 -2.11 11.92 9.55
C GLY A 68 -2.08 13.44 9.61
N VAL A 69 -2.90 14.10 8.79
CA VAL A 69 -2.79 15.55 8.52
C VAL A 69 -3.93 16.41 9.10
N GLY A 70 -4.85 15.82 9.88
CA GLY A 70 -5.95 16.56 10.50
C GLY A 70 -7.07 16.94 9.54
N ARG A 71 -8.18 17.44 10.10
CA ARG A 71 -9.41 17.73 9.34
C ARG A 71 -9.30 18.91 8.37
N ASP A 72 -8.38 19.83 8.63
CA ASP A 72 -8.19 21.04 7.83
C ASP A 72 -6.97 20.95 6.89
N GLY A 73 -6.42 19.74 6.72
CA GLY A 73 -5.14 19.52 6.08
C GLY A 73 -3.96 19.86 6.99
N GLY A 74 -2.76 19.46 6.53
CA GLY A 74 -1.56 19.44 7.36
C GLY A 74 -0.41 20.21 6.74
N LEU A 75 0.42 20.78 7.61
CA LEU A 75 1.73 21.31 7.26
C LEU A 75 2.79 20.40 7.85
N ILE A 76 3.61 19.78 7.01
CA ILE A 76 4.75 18.96 7.44
C ILE A 76 6.03 19.61 6.91
N PRO A 77 7.06 19.84 7.74
CA PRO A 77 8.26 20.54 7.29
C PRO A 77 9.07 19.69 6.31
N CYS A 78 9.49 20.30 5.20
CA CYS A 78 10.29 19.65 4.17
C CYS A 78 11.78 19.74 4.44
N ASN A 79 12.24 19.09 5.50
CA ASN A 79 13.65 19.19 5.90
C ASN A 79 14.21 17.85 6.40
N ASN A 80 15.47 17.87 6.82
CA ASN A 80 16.21 16.67 7.25
C ASN A 80 15.63 15.97 8.50
N SER A 81 14.63 16.54 9.18
CA SER A 81 13.90 15.82 10.24
C SER A 81 13.14 14.59 9.72
N LEU A 82 12.80 14.58 8.43
CA LEU A 82 12.22 13.42 7.74
C LEU A 82 13.29 12.41 7.29
N GLY A 83 14.57 12.70 7.52
CA GLY A 83 15.73 11.92 7.08
C GLY A 83 16.40 12.47 5.82
N ASN A 84 17.72 12.28 5.71
CA ASN A 84 18.54 12.80 4.62
C ASN A 84 19.31 11.68 3.88
N VAL A 85 18.64 11.02 2.94
CA VAL A 85 19.29 10.01 2.07
C VAL A 85 20.28 10.63 1.07
N LYS A 86 20.13 11.92 0.72
CA LYS A 86 20.94 12.56 -0.32
C LYS A 86 21.18 14.06 -0.08
N PRO A 87 22.42 14.55 -0.20
CA PRO A 87 22.70 15.98 -0.11
C PRO A 87 22.17 16.74 -1.33
N GLY A 88 21.86 18.03 -1.14
CA GLY A 88 21.47 18.95 -2.21
C GLY A 88 19.99 19.33 -2.21
N ALA A 89 19.51 19.79 -3.37
CA ALA A 89 18.12 20.19 -3.57
C ALA A 89 17.20 18.97 -3.43
N LYS A 90 16.16 19.15 -2.62
CA LYS A 90 15.16 18.13 -2.29
C LYS A 90 13.77 18.74 -2.31
N THR A 91 12.78 17.88 -2.38
CA THR A 91 11.36 18.21 -2.41
C THR A 91 10.62 17.25 -1.51
N CYS A 92 9.46 17.66 -1.02
CA CYS A 92 8.49 16.74 -0.47
C CYS A 92 7.43 16.39 -1.50
N GLU A 93 7.02 15.14 -1.45
CA GLU A 93 5.84 14.67 -2.17
C GLU A 93 5.01 13.79 -1.24
N TYR A 94 3.70 13.78 -1.44
CA TYR A 94 2.82 12.89 -0.69
C TYR A 94 1.93 12.07 -1.63
N GLN A 95 1.47 10.93 -1.13
CA GLN A 95 0.48 10.08 -1.76
C GLN A 95 -0.62 9.83 -0.73
N ILE A 96 -1.88 9.97 -1.14
CA ILE A 96 -3.01 9.64 -0.28
C ILE A 96 -3.03 8.13 -0.08
N LEU A 97 -3.14 7.71 1.18
CA LEU A 97 -3.22 6.30 1.53
C LEU A 97 -4.65 5.82 1.39
N THR A 98 -4.81 4.78 0.58
CA THR A 98 -5.99 3.93 0.55
C THR A 98 -5.56 2.55 1.07
N GLY A 99 -6.35 1.86 1.89
CA GLY A 99 -6.01 0.50 2.34
C GLY A 99 -5.04 0.34 3.54
N MET A 100 -3.97 -0.46 3.40
CA MET A 100 -3.20 -1.05 4.52
C MET A 100 -2.53 -0.03 5.44
N ASP A 101 -2.02 1.08 4.92
CA ASP A 101 -1.42 2.09 5.79
C ASP A 101 -2.48 2.79 6.67
N GLN A 102 -3.74 2.80 6.24
CA GLN A 102 -4.87 3.19 7.09
C GLN A 102 -5.15 2.12 8.16
N TYR A 103 -5.05 0.83 7.82
CA TYR A 103 -5.17 -0.27 8.78
C TYR A 103 -4.08 -0.23 9.87
N VAL A 104 -2.84 0.08 9.51
CA VAL A 104 -1.75 0.32 10.49
C VAL A 104 -2.11 1.50 11.38
N ALA A 105 -2.80 2.51 10.85
CA ALA A 105 -3.30 3.61 11.65
C ALA A 105 -4.50 3.21 12.55
N GLU A 106 -5.30 2.21 12.23
CA GLU A 106 -6.49 1.89 13.01
C GLU A 106 -6.22 0.85 14.13
N ASN A 107 -5.12 0.10 14.05
CA ASN A 107 -4.79 -0.98 15.00
C ASN A 107 -3.64 -0.61 15.95
N THR A 108 -3.64 0.62 16.44
CA THR A 108 -2.68 1.12 17.42
C THR A 108 -3.27 1.14 18.83
N TYR A 109 -2.42 0.96 19.85
CA TYR A 109 -2.80 1.14 21.25
C TYR A 109 -1.99 2.27 21.89
N LYS A 110 -2.67 3.15 22.64
CA LYS A 110 -2.02 4.22 23.41
C LYS A 110 -1.08 3.60 24.44
N CYS A 111 0.19 3.96 24.39
CA CYS A 111 1.25 3.33 25.18
C CYS A 111 2.10 4.33 25.98
N GLY A 112 2.03 5.63 25.68
CA GLY A 112 2.76 6.66 26.40
C GLY A 112 2.21 8.06 26.11
N THR A 113 2.52 9.00 26.99
CA THR A 113 2.24 10.43 26.79
C THR A 113 3.53 11.14 26.39
N GLU A 114 3.43 12.33 25.79
CA GLU A 114 4.61 13.13 25.45
C GLU A 114 5.59 13.29 26.63
N GLY A 115 6.85 12.99 26.37
CA GLY A 115 7.94 13.03 27.36
C GLY A 115 8.09 11.75 28.21
N THR A 116 7.20 10.77 28.07
CA THR A 116 7.32 9.47 28.76
C THR A 116 7.88 8.40 27.83
N ASN A 117 8.13 7.20 28.36
CA ASN A 117 8.37 6.02 27.54
C ASN A 117 7.03 5.37 27.16
N CYS A 118 6.96 4.88 25.93
CA CYS A 118 5.96 3.94 25.45
C CYS A 118 6.50 2.52 25.61
N PHE A 119 5.73 1.65 26.24
CA PHE A 119 6.08 0.24 26.37
C PHE A 119 5.46 -0.55 25.22
N VAL A 120 6.31 -1.14 24.38
CA VAL A 120 5.94 -1.95 23.23
C VAL A 120 6.16 -3.41 23.58
N ASN A 121 5.06 -4.16 23.74
CA ASN A 121 5.10 -5.59 24.01
C ASN A 121 5.37 -6.36 22.71
N GLY A 122 6.60 -6.80 22.50
CA GLY A 122 6.87 -7.77 21.45
C GLY A 122 8.34 -8.02 21.17
N ASP A 123 8.63 -8.63 20.01
CA ASP A 123 9.97 -9.09 19.66
C ASP A 123 10.91 -7.90 19.41
N LYS A 124 11.99 -7.84 20.18
CA LYS A 124 13.02 -6.80 20.05
C LYS A 124 13.77 -6.85 18.72
N ASP A 125 13.67 -7.95 17.98
CA ASP A 125 14.29 -8.11 16.66
C ASP A 125 13.41 -7.59 15.53
N ARG A 126 12.16 -7.19 15.85
CA ARG A 126 11.18 -6.76 14.88
C ARG A 126 10.77 -5.30 15.14
N PRO A 127 10.79 -4.43 14.12
CA PRO A 127 10.29 -3.09 14.27
C PRO A 127 8.76 -3.07 14.34
N TYR A 128 8.23 -2.02 14.94
CA TYR A 128 6.82 -1.70 15.10
C TYR A 128 6.56 -0.36 14.48
N TYR A 129 5.37 -0.18 13.92
CA TYR A 129 4.89 1.15 13.65
C TYR A 129 4.49 1.83 14.95
N MET A 130 5.09 2.98 15.22
CA MET A 130 4.71 3.82 16.34
C MET A 130 4.25 5.16 15.82
N LYS A 131 3.14 5.65 16.36
CA LYS A 131 2.60 6.97 16.12
C LYS A 131 2.98 7.92 17.22
N TYR A 132 3.14 9.18 16.85
CA TYR A 132 3.24 10.30 17.76
C TYR A 132 2.39 11.46 17.26
N GLY A 133 1.51 11.97 18.10
CA GLY A 133 0.63 13.06 17.72
C GLY A 133 -0.64 13.14 18.56
N THR A 134 -1.68 13.63 17.92
CA THR A 134 -3.06 13.63 18.40
C THR A 134 -3.88 12.65 17.55
N ASP A 135 -5.16 12.48 17.88
CA ASP A 135 -6.04 11.58 17.12
C ASP A 135 -6.24 12.07 15.67
N ASP A 136 -6.25 13.39 15.42
CA ASP A 136 -6.45 13.97 14.08
C ASP A 136 -5.15 14.16 13.29
N ALA A 137 -4.03 14.46 13.96
CA ALA A 137 -2.76 14.76 13.30
C ALA A 137 -1.58 14.11 14.01
N TRP A 138 -0.80 13.31 13.26
CA TRP A 138 0.24 12.44 13.79
C TRP A 138 1.30 12.11 12.75
N ILE A 139 2.46 11.65 13.21
CA ILE A 139 3.54 11.10 12.40
C ILE A 139 3.81 9.65 12.86
N MET A 140 4.12 8.78 11.92
CA MET A 140 4.39 7.37 12.19
C MET A 140 5.75 6.98 11.63
N VAL A 141 6.54 6.31 12.47
CA VAL A 141 7.87 5.82 12.11
C VAL A 141 8.08 4.39 12.61
N PRO A 142 8.90 3.59 11.93
CA PRO A 142 9.34 2.31 12.44
C PRO A 142 10.25 2.51 13.67
N VAL A 143 9.98 1.76 14.73
CA VAL A 143 10.77 1.74 15.97
C VAL A 143 10.99 0.31 16.42
N ALA A 144 12.10 -0.01 17.07
CA ALA A 144 12.21 -1.26 17.83
C ALA A 144 12.20 -0.95 19.33
N PRO A 145 11.52 -1.76 20.15
CA PRO A 145 11.65 -1.65 21.60
C PRO A 145 13.11 -1.87 22.01
N ASN A 146 13.58 -1.10 22.99
CA ASN A 146 14.87 -1.39 23.61
C ASN A 146 14.83 -2.72 24.39
N ALA A 147 15.94 -3.11 25.01
CA ALA A 147 16.02 -4.34 25.80
C ALA A 147 14.98 -4.44 26.94
N GLN A 148 14.37 -3.31 27.35
CA GLN A 148 13.31 -3.22 28.35
C GLN A 148 11.93 -2.96 27.75
N GLY A 149 11.75 -3.11 26.43
CA GLY A 149 10.46 -2.87 25.78
C GLY A 149 10.10 -1.40 25.58
N ASN A 150 11.01 -0.45 25.83
CA ASN A 150 10.68 0.98 25.87
C ASN A 150 11.13 1.73 24.61
N VAL A 151 10.29 2.66 24.17
CA VAL A 151 10.59 3.67 23.14
C VAL A 151 10.20 5.04 23.69
N ALA A 152 11.07 6.05 23.56
CA ALA A 152 10.76 7.39 24.04
C ALA A 152 9.64 8.05 23.22
N CYS A 153 8.60 8.54 23.89
CA CYS A 153 7.49 9.25 23.27
C CYS A 153 7.78 10.75 23.19
N SER A 154 8.61 11.18 22.23
CA SER A 154 9.05 12.57 22.15
C SER A 154 9.35 13.02 20.73
N ILE A 155 9.33 14.34 20.50
CA ILE A 155 9.74 14.95 19.23
C ILE A 155 11.10 14.46 18.76
N HIS A 156 12.04 14.18 19.68
CA HIS A 156 13.36 13.70 19.32
C HIS A 156 13.29 12.37 18.55
N THR A 157 12.46 11.43 19.01
CA THR A 157 12.28 10.10 18.38
C THR A 157 11.70 10.20 16.97
N PHE A 158 10.72 11.09 16.77
CA PHE A 158 9.95 11.20 15.54
C PHE A 158 10.48 12.27 14.58
N GLY A 159 11.43 13.10 15.03
CA GLY A 159 12.05 14.20 14.26
C GLY A 159 11.20 15.47 14.17
N TYR A 160 9.88 15.38 14.31
CA TYR A 160 8.94 16.48 14.10
C TYR A 160 7.77 16.47 15.11
N ASP A 161 7.25 17.67 15.40
CA ASP A 161 6.03 17.87 16.21
C ASP A 161 4.83 18.11 15.27
N PRO A 162 3.94 17.13 15.07
CA PRO A 162 2.82 17.25 14.14
C PRO A 162 1.79 18.29 14.57
N VAL A 163 1.72 18.63 15.86
CA VAL A 163 0.74 19.59 16.39
C VAL A 163 1.40 20.48 17.46
N PRO A 164 2.11 21.54 17.03
CA PRO A 164 2.84 22.41 17.95
C PRO A 164 1.95 23.00 19.04
N ASN A 165 2.46 23.02 20.27
CA ASN A 165 1.78 23.54 21.46
C ASN A 165 0.54 22.75 21.92
N VAL A 166 0.30 21.56 21.36
CA VAL A 166 -0.69 20.60 21.87
C VAL A 166 0.06 19.48 22.58
N HIS A 167 -0.57 18.83 23.56
CA HIS A 167 -0.03 17.63 24.18
C HIS A 167 -0.24 16.43 23.26
N LYS A 168 0.85 15.69 22.99
CA LYS A 168 0.79 14.49 22.16
C LYS A 168 0.78 13.23 23.02
N HIS A 169 0.40 12.13 22.42
CA HIS A 169 0.60 10.80 22.95
C HIS A 169 1.25 9.93 21.88
N CYS A 170 1.73 8.77 22.32
CA CYS A 170 2.20 7.74 21.43
C CYS A 170 1.30 6.53 21.45
N GLU A 171 1.21 5.93 20.28
CA GLU A 171 0.51 4.68 20.08
C GLU A 171 1.44 3.70 19.37
N ALA A 172 1.53 2.48 19.85
CA ALA A 172 2.26 1.42 19.18
C ALA A 172 1.28 0.51 18.46
N GLY A 173 1.64 0.05 17.26
CA GLY A 173 0.75 -0.72 16.41
C GLY A 173 1.36 -2.05 15.99
N ILE A 174 1.12 -2.35 14.71
CA ILE A 174 1.46 -3.62 14.08
C ILE A 174 2.98 -3.77 13.99
N GLU A 175 3.44 -4.98 14.31
CA GLU A 175 4.81 -5.43 14.06
C GLU A 175 5.05 -5.58 12.55
N TYR A 176 6.22 -5.20 12.05
CA TYR A 176 6.65 -5.63 10.73
C TYR A 176 6.84 -7.14 10.75
N SER A 177 5.78 -7.87 10.42
CA SER A 177 5.63 -9.27 10.81
C SER A 177 6.63 -10.22 10.15
N ASP A 178 7.33 -9.78 9.10
CA ASP A 178 8.11 -10.68 8.23
C ASP A 178 9.46 -10.09 7.78
N ILE A 179 9.96 -9.05 8.46
CA ILE A 179 11.32 -8.57 8.18
C ILE A 179 12.34 -9.58 8.70
N THR A 180 12.81 -10.40 7.77
CA THR A 180 13.93 -11.33 7.95
C THR A 180 15.07 -10.93 7.02
N GLY A 181 16.27 -11.48 7.25
CA GLY A 181 17.40 -11.26 6.35
C GLY A 181 18.04 -9.87 6.46
N TRP A 182 18.19 -9.33 7.67
CA TRP A 182 19.01 -8.13 7.88
C TRP A 182 20.45 -8.37 7.44
N GLU A 183 20.90 -7.61 6.45
CA GLU A 183 22.27 -7.67 5.93
C GLU A 183 23.05 -6.43 6.34
N ILE A 184 24.27 -6.60 6.87
CA ILE A 184 25.17 -5.48 7.11
C ILE A 184 25.57 -4.92 5.75
N CYS A 185 25.10 -3.72 5.44
CA CYS A 185 25.46 -3.02 4.20
C CYS A 185 26.60 -2.01 4.40
N SER A 186 26.86 -1.57 5.63
CA SER A 186 27.94 -0.64 5.95
C SER A 186 28.35 -0.67 7.42
N GLY A 187 29.66 -0.66 7.69
CA GLY A 187 30.22 -0.41 9.02
C GLY A 187 30.69 1.04 9.17
N GLY A 188 30.19 1.75 10.19
CA GLY A 188 30.47 3.17 10.43
C GLY A 188 29.62 4.12 9.57
N GLU A 189 30.12 5.34 9.37
CA GLU A 189 29.42 6.42 8.63
C GLU A 189 29.46 6.30 7.09
N ARG A 190 29.85 5.13 6.57
CA ARG A 190 29.90 4.91 5.12
C ARG A 190 28.48 4.68 4.58
N PRO A 191 28.19 5.05 3.32
CA PRO A 191 26.87 4.80 2.75
C PRO A 191 26.61 3.29 2.61
N CYS A 192 25.39 2.90 2.99
CA CYS A 192 24.76 1.61 2.72
C CYS A 192 24.29 1.59 1.27
N THR A 193 24.62 0.54 0.50
CA THR A 193 24.03 0.32 -0.83
C THR A 193 22.68 -0.38 -0.67
N THR A 194 21.67 0.15 -1.34
CA THR A 194 20.28 -0.31 -1.28
C THR A 194 19.76 -0.57 -2.71
N ASP A 195 18.71 -1.38 -2.83
CA ASP A 195 18.01 -1.60 -4.09
C ASP A 195 16.91 -0.53 -4.25
N LYS A 196 17.13 0.42 -5.17
CA LYS A 196 16.18 1.51 -5.44
C LYS A 196 14.85 1.05 -6.05
N SER A 197 14.76 -0.18 -6.54
CA SER A 197 13.56 -0.68 -7.21
C SER A 197 12.46 -1.06 -6.21
N VAL A 198 12.79 -1.14 -4.92
CA VAL A 198 11.89 -1.50 -3.84
C VAL A 198 12.07 -0.57 -2.65
N VAL A 199 11.04 -0.46 -1.80
CA VAL A 199 11.20 0.18 -0.50
C VAL A 199 11.94 -0.79 0.40
N GLN A 200 12.99 -0.30 1.05
CA GLN A 200 13.76 -1.07 2.00
C GLN A 200 13.67 -0.42 3.38
N LEU A 201 13.77 -1.25 4.40
CA LEU A 201 13.95 -0.78 5.77
C LEU A 201 15.44 -0.80 6.06
N VAL A 202 15.99 0.36 6.38
CA VAL A 202 17.37 0.48 6.85
C VAL A 202 17.31 0.74 8.35
N ARG A 203 18.20 0.08 9.09
CA ARG A 203 18.40 0.33 10.52
C ARG A 203 19.84 0.74 10.78
N TYR A 204 20.02 1.70 11.68
CA TYR A 204 21.31 2.21 12.12
C TYR A 204 21.45 2.05 13.62
N GLY A 205 22.52 1.40 14.05
CA GLY A 205 22.70 1.05 15.46
C GLY A 205 23.88 0.13 15.68
N GLN A 206 23.94 -0.53 16.83
CA GLN A 206 24.96 -1.54 17.10
C GLN A 206 24.33 -2.81 17.68
N GLY A 207 24.95 -3.93 17.34
CA GLY A 207 24.54 -5.26 17.76
C GLY A 207 23.83 -5.98 16.62
N ASN A 208 23.50 -7.25 16.86
CA ASN A 208 22.76 -8.05 15.88
C ASN A 208 21.24 -7.99 16.15
N ASP A 209 20.84 -7.64 17.38
CA ASP A 209 19.44 -7.50 17.77
C ASP A 209 18.88 -6.10 17.45
N GLY A 210 17.57 -6.01 17.23
CA GLY A 210 16.92 -4.76 16.85
C GLY A 210 16.93 -3.68 17.95
N SER A 211 17.19 -4.07 19.20
CA SER A 211 16.95 -3.25 20.40
C SER A 211 17.74 -1.95 20.51
N ASN A 212 18.87 -1.85 19.80
CA ASN A 212 19.73 -0.67 19.81
C ASN A 212 19.86 -0.01 18.43
N HIS A 213 18.79 -0.09 17.63
CA HIS A 213 18.73 0.48 16.29
C HIS A 213 17.60 1.51 16.18
N THR A 214 17.82 2.48 15.31
CA THR A 214 16.79 3.37 14.76
C THR A 214 16.54 3.00 13.30
N TYR A 215 15.32 3.19 12.82
CA TYR A 215 14.83 2.64 11.56
C TYR A 215 14.34 3.75 10.63
N ARG A 216 14.50 3.55 9.33
CA ARG A 216 13.96 4.42 8.28
C ARG A 216 13.57 3.59 7.07
N GLU A 217 12.42 3.91 6.51
CA GLU A 217 12.03 3.44 5.19
C GLU A 217 12.66 4.33 4.12
N VAL A 218 13.24 3.69 3.12
CA VAL A 218 13.95 4.37 2.04
C VAL A 218 13.59 3.75 0.71
N ALA A 219 13.53 4.59 -0.32
CA ALA A 219 13.58 4.19 -1.71
C ALA A 219 14.75 4.96 -2.33
N ALA A 220 15.96 4.41 -2.24
CA ALA A 220 17.20 5.06 -2.68
C ALA A 220 18.21 4.01 -3.15
N ASN A 221 19.25 4.42 -3.88
CA ASN A 221 20.37 3.52 -4.22
C ASN A 221 21.43 3.47 -3.10
N LYS A 222 21.51 4.55 -2.33
CA LYS A 222 22.47 4.72 -1.25
C LYS A 222 21.84 5.46 -0.10
N VAL A 223 22.17 5.02 1.11
CA VAL A 223 21.73 5.66 2.35
C VAL A 223 22.95 5.95 3.21
N ASN A 224 23.13 7.21 3.61
CA ASN A 224 24.21 7.56 4.51
C ASN A 224 23.95 7.00 5.92
N CYS A 225 24.92 6.28 6.48
CA CYS A 225 24.81 5.65 7.78
C CYS A 225 25.17 6.61 8.91
N GLY A 226 24.26 7.51 9.23
CA GLY A 226 24.52 8.50 10.27
C GLY A 226 23.28 9.27 10.69
N LEU A 227 23.49 10.19 11.62
CA LEU A 227 22.42 10.98 12.23
C LEU A 227 21.72 11.90 11.23
N ASP A 228 22.37 12.26 10.13
CA ASP A 228 21.72 12.98 9.03
C ASP A 228 20.51 12.23 8.47
N THR A 229 20.57 10.89 8.39
CA THR A 229 19.48 10.05 7.89
C THR A 229 18.49 9.69 8.99
N PHE A 230 19.00 9.27 10.15
CA PHE A 230 18.18 8.64 11.17
C PHE A 230 17.68 9.58 12.26
N VAL A 231 18.19 10.81 12.31
CA VAL A 231 17.84 11.92 13.23
C VAL A 231 18.14 11.65 14.72
N VAL A 232 18.12 10.39 15.14
CA VAL A 232 18.26 9.92 16.51
C VAL A 232 19.52 9.07 16.62
N ASP A 233 20.32 9.32 17.65
CA ASP A 233 21.41 8.43 18.04
C ASP A 233 20.83 7.35 18.99
N PRO A 234 20.74 6.07 18.59
CA PRO A 234 20.22 5.04 19.46
C PRO A 234 21.18 4.72 20.63
N MET A 235 22.48 5.00 20.49
CA MET A 235 23.51 4.74 21.50
C MET A 235 24.68 5.73 21.39
N ASN A 236 24.67 6.74 22.26
CA ASN A 236 25.69 7.78 22.30
C ASN A 236 27.11 7.21 22.47
N ASN A 237 28.06 7.76 21.70
CA ASN A 237 29.49 7.43 21.76
C ASN A 237 29.85 5.97 21.43
N VAL A 238 28.98 5.25 20.73
CA VAL A 238 29.28 3.91 20.24
C VAL A 238 29.34 3.87 18.71
N VAL A 239 30.27 3.07 18.18
CA VAL A 239 30.40 2.80 16.73
C VAL A 239 29.19 2.00 16.27
N LYS A 240 28.57 2.46 15.19
CA LYS A 240 27.33 1.91 14.65
C LYS A 240 27.53 1.41 13.22
N SER A 241 26.64 0.54 12.79
CA SER A 241 26.56 -0.01 11.45
C SER A 241 25.16 0.20 10.90
N CYS A 242 25.05 0.23 9.57
CA CYS A 242 23.77 0.06 8.92
C CYS A 242 23.52 -1.39 8.56
N TYR A 243 22.26 -1.76 8.66
CA TYR A 243 21.72 -2.97 8.12
C TYR A 243 20.56 -2.62 7.22
N VAL A 244 20.40 -3.37 6.15
CA VAL A 244 19.25 -3.26 5.25
C VAL A 244 18.47 -4.56 5.30
N ALA A 245 17.16 -4.46 5.24
CA ALA A 245 16.28 -5.56 4.91
C ALA A 245 15.30 -5.08 3.85
N THR A 246 14.97 -5.96 2.93
CA THR A 246 13.84 -5.73 2.03
C THR A 246 12.59 -5.82 2.88
N VAL A 247 11.77 -4.76 2.86
CA VAL A 247 10.41 -4.88 3.37
C VAL A 247 9.72 -5.76 2.34
N PRO A 248 9.13 -6.92 2.74
CA PRO A 248 8.17 -7.59 1.86
C PRO A 248 7.25 -6.50 1.32
N ASP A 249 6.93 -6.53 0.03
CA ASP A 249 6.16 -5.46 -0.61
C ASP A 249 4.69 -5.53 -0.15
N ASP A 250 4.47 -5.34 1.14
CA ASP A 250 3.19 -5.16 1.81
C ASP A 250 2.52 -3.86 1.29
N SER A 251 3.26 -3.06 0.51
CA SER A 251 2.77 -1.89 -0.21
C SER A 251 2.15 -2.21 -1.57
N LEU A 252 2.01 -3.50 -1.91
CA LEU A 252 1.08 -3.97 -2.93
C LEU A 252 -0.34 -3.73 -2.42
N GLU A 253 -0.84 -2.54 -2.72
CA GLU A 253 -2.23 -2.20 -2.49
C GLU A 253 -3.05 -2.74 -3.66
N ILE A 254 -3.99 -3.62 -3.37
CA ILE A 254 -4.95 -4.08 -4.36
C ILE A 254 -5.98 -2.98 -4.57
N ILE A 255 -5.80 -2.22 -5.65
CA ILE A 255 -6.65 -1.08 -6.02
C ILE A 255 -8.01 -1.59 -6.46
N SER A 256 -8.02 -2.66 -7.25
CA SER A 256 -9.24 -3.23 -7.78
C SER A 256 -9.13 -4.74 -7.96
N VAL A 257 -10.20 -5.43 -7.61
CA VAL A 257 -10.41 -6.83 -7.97
C VAL A 257 -11.64 -6.90 -8.85
N LYS A 258 -11.46 -7.36 -10.10
CA LYS A 258 -12.54 -7.49 -11.08
C LYS A 258 -12.77 -8.94 -11.46
N GLY A 259 -13.86 -9.51 -10.98
CA GLY A 259 -14.35 -10.83 -11.40
C GLY A 259 -15.09 -10.76 -12.73
N GLN A 260 -14.76 -11.65 -13.68
CA GLN A 260 -15.48 -11.79 -14.94
C GLN A 260 -15.34 -13.19 -15.54
N TRP A 261 -16.32 -13.57 -16.37
CA TRP A 261 -16.22 -14.76 -17.21
C TRP A 261 -15.27 -14.52 -18.39
N LYS A 262 -14.17 -15.29 -18.45
CA LYS A 262 -13.28 -15.38 -19.61
C LYS A 262 -13.60 -16.64 -20.40
N GLN A 263 -13.73 -16.51 -21.71
CA GLN A 263 -13.91 -17.67 -22.58
C GLN A 263 -12.58 -18.41 -22.69
N ILE A 264 -12.56 -19.69 -22.34
CA ILE A 264 -11.38 -20.53 -22.52
C ILE A 264 -11.32 -21.04 -23.97
N ILE A 265 -12.41 -21.66 -24.44
CA ILE A 265 -12.50 -22.28 -25.78
C ILE A 265 -13.93 -22.08 -26.34
N GLY A 266 -14.08 -22.03 -27.67
CA GLY A 266 -15.35 -22.23 -28.36
C GLY A 266 -15.18 -23.20 -29.54
N HIS A 267 -15.77 -24.40 -29.47
CA HIS A 267 -15.85 -25.34 -30.61
C HIS A 267 -16.83 -26.51 -30.36
N ASN A 268 -16.99 -27.40 -31.34
CA ASN A 268 -18.15 -28.29 -31.50
C ASN A 268 -17.92 -29.70 -30.92
N ASP A 269 -18.99 -30.23 -30.31
CA ASP A 269 -19.33 -31.64 -30.08
C ASP A 269 -18.45 -32.45 -29.10
N LYS A 270 -18.68 -32.23 -27.80
CA LYS A 270 -18.13 -32.96 -26.63
C LYS A 270 -16.62 -32.87 -26.46
N MET A 271 -16.20 -32.21 -25.38
CA MET A 271 -14.79 -32.03 -25.08
C MET A 271 -14.55 -32.14 -23.57
N ALA A 272 -13.55 -32.93 -23.22
CA ALA A 272 -12.89 -32.87 -21.93
C ALA A 272 -11.73 -31.87 -22.08
N PHE A 273 -11.69 -30.85 -21.23
CA PHE A 273 -10.73 -29.77 -21.30
C PHE A 273 -9.85 -29.79 -20.08
N LYS A 274 -8.54 -29.59 -20.27
CA LYS A 274 -7.64 -29.22 -19.18
C LYS A 274 -7.62 -27.70 -19.09
N THR A 275 -8.15 -27.15 -18.01
CA THR A 275 -7.96 -25.74 -17.66
C THR A 275 -6.97 -25.62 -16.51
N ALA A 276 -6.28 -24.49 -16.41
CA ALA A 276 -5.49 -24.18 -15.24
C ALA A 276 -6.37 -23.52 -14.16
N ILE A 277 -6.14 -23.87 -12.92
CA ILE A 277 -6.58 -23.13 -11.74
C ILE A 277 -5.33 -22.57 -11.10
N GLY A 278 -5.31 -21.29 -10.77
CA GLY A 278 -4.17 -20.65 -10.14
C GLY A 278 -3.97 -19.21 -10.56
N VAL A 279 -2.90 -18.61 -10.07
CA VAL A 279 -2.53 -17.22 -10.34
C VAL A 279 -1.56 -17.19 -11.52
N THR A 280 -1.84 -16.35 -12.51
CA THR A 280 -0.91 -16.04 -13.60
C THR A 280 -0.12 -14.80 -13.21
N GLY A 281 1.15 -14.97 -12.81
CA GLY A 281 2.05 -13.86 -12.44
C GLY A 281 2.83 -14.03 -11.13
N SER A 282 3.17 -15.25 -10.72
CA SER A 282 3.69 -15.50 -9.36
C SER A 282 5.04 -14.88 -9.05
N ARG A 283 5.14 -14.36 -7.83
CA ARG A 283 6.39 -14.16 -7.10
C ARG A 283 6.47 -15.25 -6.01
N ALA A 284 7.15 -16.35 -6.35
CA ALA A 284 7.69 -17.44 -5.51
C ALA A 284 6.84 -18.13 -4.39
N ASP A 285 6.66 -19.45 -4.58
CA ASP A 285 6.62 -20.58 -3.63
C ASP A 285 5.56 -20.74 -2.48
N THR A 286 4.56 -21.61 -2.78
CA THR A 286 3.90 -22.66 -1.93
C THR A 286 3.00 -22.33 -0.72
N LYS A 287 1.68 -22.65 -0.81
CA LYS A 287 0.92 -23.76 -0.14
C LYS A 287 -0.60 -23.65 -0.45
N THR A 288 -1.28 -24.76 -0.78
CA THR A 288 -2.54 -24.77 -1.57
C THR A 288 -3.88 -24.74 -0.80
N SER A 289 -3.90 -24.96 0.51
CA SER A 289 -5.17 -25.13 1.26
C SER A 289 -5.64 -23.87 1.99
N GLU A 290 -4.72 -23.07 2.54
CA GLU A 290 -5.03 -21.83 3.26
C GLU A 290 -5.40 -20.70 2.27
N TRP A 291 -4.73 -20.68 1.11
CA TRP A 291 -5.02 -19.81 -0.04
C TRP A 291 -6.50 -19.76 -0.42
N ASN A 292 -7.10 -20.95 -0.61
CA ASN A 292 -8.50 -21.03 -1.05
C ASN A 292 -9.45 -20.44 -0.01
N LEU A 293 -9.11 -20.47 1.28
CA LEU A 293 -10.01 -20.00 2.32
C LEU A 293 -9.92 -18.48 2.51
N SER A 294 -8.71 -17.91 2.48
CA SER A 294 -8.51 -16.46 2.69
C SER A 294 -9.06 -15.62 1.55
N VAL A 295 -8.74 -16.00 0.29
CA VAL A 295 -9.22 -15.31 -0.91
C VAL A 295 -10.74 -15.40 -1.04
N THR A 296 -11.30 -16.58 -0.78
CA THR A 296 -12.75 -16.79 -0.83
C THR A 296 -13.45 -15.95 0.23
N THR A 297 -12.94 -15.95 1.46
CA THR A 297 -13.55 -15.17 2.54
C THR A 297 -13.51 -13.67 2.24
N ALA A 298 -12.40 -13.13 1.73
CA ALA A 298 -12.29 -11.72 1.35
C ALA A 298 -13.24 -11.35 0.20
N ILE A 299 -13.22 -12.14 -0.88
CA ILE A 299 -14.10 -11.91 -2.05
C ILE A 299 -15.58 -12.04 -1.67
N GLU A 300 -15.94 -13.03 -0.86
CA GLU A 300 -17.32 -13.28 -0.45
C GLU A 300 -17.83 -12.24 0.56
N ALA A 301 -16.99 -11.79 1.50
CA ALA A 301 -17.36 -10.74 2.45
C ALA A 301 -17.76 -9.46 1.72
N GLU A 302 -16.96 -9.02 0.75
CA GLU A 302 -17.24 -7.82 -0.02
C GLU A 302 -18.36 -7.99 -1.05
N ALA A 303 -18.41 -9.13 -1.76
CA ALA A 303 -19.48 -9.40 -2.72
C ALA A 303 -20.87 -9.48 -2.06
N ASN A 304 -20.94 -9.88 -0.78
CA ASN A 304 -22.18 -9.95 -0.02
C ASN A 304 -22.53 -8.62 0.67
N ALA A 305 -21.55 -7.81 1.08
CA ALA A 305 -21.78 -6.52 1.72
C ALA A 305 -22.42 -5.47 0.77
N LEU A 306 -22.17 -5.57 -0.54
CA LEU A 306 -22.55 -4.53 -1.51
C LEU A 306 -23.95 -4.67 -2.14
N PHE A 307 -24.80 -5.62 -1.72
CA PHE A 307 -26.07 -5.94 -2.40
C PHE A 307 -25.94 -5.95 -3.93
N ALA A 308 -24.77 -6.38 -4.43
CA ALA A 308 -24.42 -6.20 -5.82
C ALA A 308 -25.48 -6.93 -6.68
N LYS A 309 -26.08 -6.19 -7.62
CA LYS A 309 -26.93 -6.79 -8.65
C LYS A 309 -26.19 -8.00 -9.22
N GLN A 310 -26.92 -9.09 -9.49
CA GLN A 310 -26.35 -10.33 -10.01
C GLN A 310 -25.84 -10.15 -11.45
N THR A 311 -24.80 -9.35 -11.63
CA THR A 311 -24.26 -8.96 -12.93
C THR A 311 -23.09 -9.86 -13.33
N THR A 312 -22.75 -9.82 -14.62
CA THR A 312 -21.63 -10.54 -15.29
C THR A 312 -20.25 -10.24 -14.70
N SER A 313 -20.14 -9.14 -13.97
CA SER A 313 -18.89 -8.62 -13.44
C SER A 313 -19.11 -8.13 -12.02
N LEU A 314 -18.12 -8.38 -11.18
CA LEU A 314 -17.99 -7.83 -9.84
C LEU A 314 -16.72 -7.01 -9.79
N SER A 315 -16.77 -5.81 -9.21
CA SER A 315 -15.61 -4.97 -8.98
C SER A 315 -15.67 -4.44 -7.56
N PHE A 316 -14.58 -4.58 -6.83
CA PHE A 316 -14.44 -4.03 -5.48
C PHE A 316 -13.01 -3.56 -5.23
N THR A 317 -12.82 -2.78 -4.18
CA THR A 317 -11.53 -2.25 -3.73
C THR A 317 -11.25 -2.87 -2.37
N ALA A 318 -10.18 -3.67 -2.29
CA ALA A 318 -9.85 -4.40 -1.07
C ALA A 318 -9.44 -3.44 0.05
N SER A 319 -9.91 -3.66 1.28
CA SER A 319 -9.32 -3.00 2.44
C SER A 319 -7.89 -3.49 2.69
N GLY A 320 -7.13 -2.80 3.53
CA GLY A 320 -5.73 -3.14 3.79
C GLY A 320 -5.46 -4.58 4.28
N GLY A 321 -6.29 -5.07 5.21
CA GLY A 321 -6.18 -6.44 5.71
C GLY A 321 -6.58 -7.50 4.67
N GLU A 322 -7.54 -7.17 3.80
CA GLU A 322 -7.95 -8.01 2.67
C GLU A 322 -6.90 -8.01 1.57
N SER A 323 -6.26 -6.87 1.32
CA SER A 323 -5.13 -6.72 0.40
C SER A 323 -3.99 -7.64 0.83
N ARG A 324 -3.65 -7.70 2.12
CA ARG A 324 -2.64 -8.64 2.62
C ARG A 324 -3.00 -10.09 2.35
N SER A 325 -4.22 -10.47 2.72
CA SER A 325 -4.72 -11.84 2.57
C SER A 325 -4.75 -12.26 1.10
N LEU A 326 -5.02 -11.32 0.19
CA LEU A 326 -5.02 -11.54 -1.25
C LEU A 326 -3.61 -11.51 -1.84
N THR A 327 -2.71 -10.63 -1.39
CA THR A 327 -1.30 -10.59 -1.83
C THR A 327 -0.54 -11.84 -1.40
N GLU A 328 -0.63 -12.23 -0.12
CA GLU A 328 -0.07 -13.49 0.39
C GLU A 328 -0.61 -14.69 -0.40
N ALA A 329 -1.88 -14.62 -0.82
CA ALA A 329 -2.46 -15.63 -1.69
C ALA A 329 -1.88 -15.56 -3.12
N LEU A 330 -1.68 -14.38 -3.69
CA LEU A 330 -1.14 -14.21 -5.05
C LEU A 330 0.30 -14.74 -5.18
N GLU A 331 1.11 -14.62 -4.14
CA GLU A 331 2.47 -15.18 -4.07
C GLU A 331 2.46 -16.72 -4.08
N GLN A 332 1.45 -17.35 -3.49
CA GLN A 332 1.28 -18.80 -3.40
C GLN A 332 0.63 -19.42 -4.65
N SER A 333 1.20 -19.21 -5.84
CA SER A 333 0.62 -19.82 -7.06
C SER A 333 0.96 -21.31 -7.18
N THR A 334 -0.02 -22.13 -7.54
CA THR A 334 0.21 -23.45 -8.14
C THR A 334 -0.80 -23.64 -9.26
N LEU A 335 -0.34 -23.97 -10.46
CA LEU A 335 -1.21 -24.33 -11.58
C LEU A 335 -1.71 -25.76 -11.38
N GLN A 336 -2.99 -25.92 -11.06
CA GLN A 336 -3.65 -27.24 -11.08
C GLN A 336 -4.38 -27.42 -12.41
N GLU A 337 -4.20 -28.59 -13.03
CA GLU A 337 -5.01 -28.98 -14.19
C GLU A 337 -6.40 -29.46 -13.71
N LEU A 338 -7.45 -28.83 -14.23
CA LEU A 338 -8.84 -29.24 -14.03
C LEU A 338 -9.41 -29.81 -15.31
N SER A 339 -9.97 -31.02 -15.24
CA SER A 339 -10.68 -31.64 -16.35
C SER A 339 -12.17 -31.28 -16.32
N VAL A 340 -12.62 -30.41 -17.22
CA VAL A 340 -14.04 -30.03 -17.35
C VAL A 340 -14.62 -30.68 -18.60
N SER A 341 -15.80 -31.31 -18.49
CA SER A 341 -16.50 -31.87 -19.64
C SER A 341 -17.86 -31.20 -19.86
N CYS A 342 -18.05 -30.66 -21.07
CA CYS A 342 -19.34 -30.10 -21.48
C CYS A 342 -20.05 -31.07 -22.42
N THR A 343 -21.23 -31.54 -22.03
CA THR A 343 -22.04 -32.46 -22.86
C THR A 343 -23.23 -31.72 -23.45
N ALA A 344 -23.27 -31.60 -24.78
CA ALA A 344 -24.39 -31.05 -25.54
C ALA A 344 -25.60 -32.01 -25.55
N ARG A 345 -26.82 -31.46 -25.58
CA ARG A 345 -28.08 -32.22 -25.74
C ARG A 345 -28.62 -32.05 -27.17
N ASN A 346 -29.34 -33.07 -27.66
CA ASN A 346 -29.86 -33.19 -29.03
C ASN A 346 -30.22 -31.85 -29.69
N GLY A 347 -29.45 -31.46 -30.72
CA GLY A 347 -29.64 -30.23 -31.51
C GLY A 347 -28.71 -29.07 -31.13
N GLU A 348 -28.02 -29.14 -30.00
CA GLU A 348 -26.95 -28.21 -29.63
C GLU A 348 -25.64 -28.64 -30.28
N VAL A 349 -25.10 -27.81 -31.18
CA VAL A 349 -23.89 -28.13 -31.97
C VAL A 349 -22.66 -27.31 -31.56
N ASN A 350 -22.83 -26.21 -30.83
CA ASN A 350 -21.70 -25.39 -30.41
C ASN A 350 -21.70 -25.20 -28.89
N VAL A 351 -20.51 -25.36 -28.30
CA VAL A 351 -20.27 -25.22 -26.86
C VAL A 351 -19.19 -24.17 -26.63
N GLY A 352 -19.48 -23.19 -25.77
CA GLY A 352 -18.50 -22.28 -25.20
C GLY A 352 -18.18 -22.68 -23.76
N LEU A 353 -16.91 -22.85 -23.43
CA LEU A 353 -16.47 -23.01 -22.04
C LEU A 353 -15.95 -21.68 -21.53
N PHE A 354 -16.54 -21.21 -20.44
CA PHE A 354 -16.12 -20.02 -19.72
C PHE A 354 -15.55 -20.42 -18.37
N GLN A 355 -14.56 -19.68 -17.90
CA GLN A 355 -14.03 -19.78 -16.56
C GLN A 355 -14.07 -18.41 -15.91
N TRP A 356 -14.51 -18.38 -14.66
CA TRP A 356 -14.52 -17.15 -13.89
C TRP A 356 -13.08 -16.80 -13.50
N THR A 357 -12.67 -15.58 -13.81
CA THR A 357 -11.32 -15.08 -13.55
C THR A 357 -11.43 -13.76 -12.82
N TYR A 358 -10.66 -13.60 -11.75
CA TYR A 358 -10.43 -12.30 -11.13
C TYR A 358 -9.21 -11.66 -11.78
N GLU A 359 -9.36 -10.44 -12.27
CA GLU A 359 -8.23 -9.57 -12.59
C GLU A 359 -7.96 -8.72 -11.36
N VAL A 360 -6.73 -8.78 -10.85
CA VAL A 360 -6.27 -8.00 -9.71
C VAL A 360 -5.37 -6.89 -10.25
N GLU A 361 -5.75 -5.66 -9.94
CA GLU A 361 -4.96 -4.47 -10.21
C GLU A 361 -4.24 -4.06 -8.94
N GLU A 362 -2.92 -4.10 -9.01
CA GLU A 362 -2.02 -3.80 -7.89
C GLU A 362 -1.38 -2.42 -8.08
N ASN A 363 -1.36 -1.61 -7.02
CA ASN A 363 -0.53 -0.43 -6.93
C ASN A 363 0.79 -0.81 -6.27
N CYS A 364 1.90 -0.46 -6.92
CA CYS A 364 3.21 -0.54 -6.29
C CYS A 364 3.50 0.86 -5.73
N ALA A 365 3.56 1.01 -4.40
CA ALA A 365 3.75 2.31 -3.78
C ALA A 365 5.03 3.05 -4.23
N VAL A 366 6.04 2.30 -4.71
CA VAL A 366 7.35 2.85 -5.10
C VAL A 366 7.37 3.37 -6.53
N SER A 367 6.79 2.63 -7.48
CA SER A 367 6.84 2.95 -8.91
C SER A 367 5.56 3.61 -9.46
N GLY A 368 4.47 3.63 -8.68
CA GLY A 368 3.16 4.17 -9.07
C GLY A 368 2.35 3.29 -10.03
N THR A 369 2.97 2.25 -10.61
CA THR A 369 2.31 1.20 -11.40
C THR A 369 3.12 -0.09 -11.32
N CYS A 370 2.52 -1.20 -10.87
CA CYS A 370 3.09 -2.52 -11.05
C CYS A 370 2.90 -2.95 -12.52
N ALA A 371 3.91 -3.53 -13.14
CA ALA A 371 3.89 -3.87 -14.58
C ALA A 371 3.00 -5.08 -14.95
N SER A 372 2.28 -5.68 -14.00
CA SER A 372 1.46 -6.86 -14.25
C SER A 372 0.18 -6.81 -13.43
N SER A 373 -0.97 -6.73 -14.12
CA SER A 373 -2.24 -7.17 -13.54
C SER A 373 -2.16 -8.67 -13.29
N SER A 374 -2.16 -9.09 -12.04
CA SER A 374 -2.27 -10.50 -11.69
C SER A 374 -3.66 -11.01 -12.09
N SER A 375 -3.78 -12.26 -12.58
CA SER A 375 -5.10 -12.84 -12.82
C SER A 375 -5.26 -14.19 -12.12
N ILE A 376 -6.34 -14.33 -11.38
CA ILE A 376 -6.69 -15.52 -10.59
C ILE A 376 -7.74 -16.31 -11.38
N GLN A 377 -7.36 -17.47 -11.88
CA GLN A 377 -8.27 -18.40 -12.56
C GLN A 377 -8.91 -19.32 -11.53
N THR A 378 -10.25 -19.31 -11.47
CA THR A 378 -11.01 -20.11 -10.49
C THR A 378 -11.42 -21.48 -11.03
N ARG A 379 -11.95 -22.34 -10.16
CA ARG A 379 -12.59 -23.61 -10.56
C ARG A 379 -13.96 -23.41 -11.21
N ASP A 380 -14.59 -22.27 -10.98
CA ASP A 380 -15.91 -21.97 -11.51
C ASP A 380 -15.85 -21.90 -13.02
N THR A 381 -16.45 -22.91 -13.65
CA THR A 381 -16.56 -23.02 -15.09
C THR A 381 -18.02 -23.14 -15.49
N TRP A 382 -18.35 -22.60 -16.66
CA TRP A 382 -19.71 -22.64 -17.18
C TRP A 382 -19.71 -22.98 -18.67
N CYS A 383 -20.53 -23.96 -19.04
CA CYS A 383 -20.74 -24.34 -20.43
C CYS A 383 -21.96 -23.59 -20.98
N VAL A 384 -21.77 -22.76 -22.00
CA VAL A 384 -22.85 -22.12 -22.74
C VAL A 384 -23.10 -22.89 -24.03
N PHE A 385 -24.36 -23.22 -24.30
CA PHE A 385 -24.77 -23.99 -25.49
C PHE A 385 -25.56 -23.08 -26.42
N HIS A 386 -25.13 -22.97 -27.68
CA HIS A 386 -25.84 -22.13 -28.65
C HIS A 386 -25.86 -22.77 -30.05
N PRO A 387 -27.01 -22.76 -30.77
CA PRO A 387 -27.10 -23.32 -32.11
C PRO A 387 -26.26 -22.56 -33.15
N ASP A 388 -25.98 -21.28 -32.90
CA ASP A 388 -25.11 -20.42 -33.70
C ASP A 388 -23.80 -20.11 -32.96
N ILE A 389 -22.66 -20.50 -33.53
CA ILE A 389 -21.31 -20.29 -32.98
C ILE A 389 -20.96 -18.80 -32.84
N SER A 390 -21.52 -17.94 -33.68
CA SER A 390 -21.27 -16.50 -33.63
C SER A 390 -21.85 -15.86 -32.36
N LEU A 391 -22.88 -16.49 -31.79
CA LEU A 391 -23.57 -16.10 -30.57
C LEU A 391 -22.98 -16.77 -29.31
N ILE A 392 -21.98 -17.66 -29.43
CA ILE A 392 -21.19 -18.12 -28.27
C ILE A 392 -20.44 -16.96 -27.59
N LYS A 393 -20.34 -15.79 -28.23
CA LYS A 393 -19.82 -14.57 -27.60
C LYS A 393 -20.64 -14.10 -26.40
N PHE A 394 -21.85 -14.62 -26.19
CA PHE A 394 -22.62 -14.34 -24.98
C PHE A 394 -21.95 -15.01 -23.78
N ARG A 395 -21.22 -14.18 -23.03
CA ARG A 395 -20.67 -14.54 -21.72
C ARG A 395 -21.82 -14.83 -20.76
N PRO A 396 -21.68 -15.80 -19.83
CA PRO A 396 -22.64 -15.99 -18.75
C PRO A 396 -22.93 -14.64 -18.07
N VAL A 397 -24.21 -14.31 -17.87
CA VAL A 397 -24.63 -13.00 -17.38
C VAL A 397 -24.63 -12.83 -15.87
N CYS A 398 -24.44 -13.94 -15.15
CA CYS A 398 -24.52 -14.00 -13.71
C CYS A 398 -23.17 -14.38 -13.13
N ARG A 399 -22.90 -13.97 -11.89
CA ARG A 399 -21.78 -14.50 -11.11
C ARG A 399 -21.89 -16.03 -10.95
N PRO A 400 -20.78 -16.74 -10.67
CA PRO A 400 -20.83 -18.17 -10.35
C PRO A 400 -21.88 -18.50 -9.29
N GLY A 401 -22.56 -19.63 -9.44
CA GLY A 401 -23.65 -20.06 -8.54
C GLY A 401 -25.00 -19.37 -8.76
N CYS A 402 -25.08 -18.24 -9.47
CA CYS A 402 -26.34 -17.48 -9.65
C CYS A 402 -27.15 -17.81 -10.92
N CYS A 403 -26.70 -18.72 -11.77
CA CYS A 403 -27.35 -18.95 -13.06
C CYS A 403 -28.70 -19.66 -12.86
N ALA A 404 -29.82 -19.00 -13.19
CA ALA A 404 -31.16 -19.58 -13.12
C ALA A 404 -31.50 -20.46 -14.34
N ASN A 405 -30.68 -20.41 -15.40
CA ASN A 405 -30.85 -21.23 -16.58
C ASN A 405 -29.50 -21.76 -17.09
N ARG A 406 -29.56 -22.76 -17.98
CA ARG A 406 -28.38 -23.49 -18.48
C ARG A 406 -27.36 -22.61 -19.21
N ASN A 407 -27.81 -21.58 -19.93
CA ASN A 407 -26.92 -20.66 -20.65
C ASN A 407 -26.50 -19.46 -19.79
N CYS A 408 -26.93 -19.44 -18.53
CA CYS A 408 -26.72 -18.35 -17.60
C CYS A 408 -27.08 -16.98 -18.20
N THR A 409 -28.21 -16.88 -18.90
CA THR A 409 -28.72 -15.60 -19.43
C THR A 409 -29.72 -14.93 -18.49
N THR A 410 -30.09 -15.62 -17.42
CA THR A 410 -30.99 -15.14 -16.37
C THR A 410 -30.41 -15.55 -15.04
N CYS A 411 -30.37 -14.62 -14.10
CA CYS A 411 -29.82 -14.83 -12.77
C CYS A 411 -30.95 -15.10 -11.78
N MET A 412 -30.63 -15.82 -10.71
CA MET A 412 -31.58 -16.02 -9.62
C MET A 412 -32.02 -14.67 -9.03
N THR A 413 -33.18 -14.58 -8.41
CA THR A 413 -33.65 -13.33 -7.80
C THR A 413 -33.21 -13.21 -6.34
N GLU A 414 -32.85 -14.33 -5.71
CA GLU A 414 -32.44 -14.41 -4.31
C GLU A 414 -30.91 -14.54 -4.24
N PRO A 415 -30.18 -13.47 -3.86
CA PRO A 415 -28.73 -13.47 -3.85
C PRO A 415 -28.12 -14.40 -2.80
N GLU A 416 -28.87 -14.73 -1.73
CA GLU A 416 -28.45 -15.65 -0.66
C GLU A 416 -28.32 -17.11 -1.14
N ALA A 417 -28.98 -17.47 -2.24
CA ALA A 417 -28.85 -18.78 -2.88
C ALA A 417 -27.60 -18.90 -3.76
N CYS A 418 -26.89 -17.79 -4.00
CA CYS A 418 -25.71 -17.77 -4.84
C CYS A 418 -24.42 -17.89 -4.02
N THR A 419 -23.96 -19.10 -3.77
CA THR A 419 -22.60 -19.35 -3.27
C THR A 419 -21.62 -19.46 -4.43
N VAL A 420 -20.56 -18.66 -4.41
CA VAL A 420 -19.43 -18.78 -5.34
C VAL A 420 -18.56 -19.93 -4.82
N MET A 421 -18.63 -21.10 -5.44
CA MET A 421 -17.87 -22.26 -4.97
C MET A 421 -16.43 -22.20 -5.48
N ILE A 422 -15.60 -21.41 -4.80
CA ILE A 422 -14.15 -21.42 -5.05
C ILE A 422 -13.54 -22.78 -4.62
N ASN A 423 -14.20 -23.52 -3.71
CA ASN A 423 -13.85 -24.89 -3.38
C ASN A 423 -15.07 -25.73 -2.94
N PRO A 424 -15.50 -26.75 -3.70
CA PRO A 424 -16.26 -27.82 -3.10
C PRO A 424 -15.26 -28.68 -2.34
N GLN A 425 -15.32 -28.67 -1.00
CA GLN A 425 -14.80 -29.82 -0.27
C GLN A 425 -15.39 -31.08 -0.91
N PHE A 426 -14.50 -32.05 -1.12
CA PHE A 426 -14.81 -33.42 -1.50
C PHE A 426 -16.04 -33.92 -0.73
N ALA A 427 -17.19 -33.89 -1.41
CA ALA A 427 -18.33 -34.72 -1.06
C ALA A 427 -18.28 -35.89 -2.05
N ASP A 428 -17.60 -36.94 -1.59
CA ASP A 428 -17.36 -38.29 -2.14
C ASP A 428 -16.63 -38.43 -3.49
#